data_AF-A0A7Y4TBS8-F1
#
_entry.id   AF-A0A7Y4TBS8-F1
#
_cell.length_a   1.000
_cell.length_b   1.000
_cell.length_c   1.000
_cell.angle_alpha   90.00
_cell.angle_beta   90.00
_cell.angle_gamma   90.00
#
_symmetry.space_group_name_H-M   'P 1'
#
loop_
_entity.id
_entity.type
_entity.pdbx_description
1 polymer ?
#
loop_
_entity_poly.entity_id
_entity_poly.type
_entity_poly.pdbx_seq_one_letter_code
_entity_poly.pdbx_strand_id
1 'polypeptide(L)'
;MDLTSRTKTLKKLLDAMPGAVADPYIPPRATEPLILMYKVMGKVFAILSVRREEYVIVKCEPPLADILRQQYTGIGHRSHLDKRFWISINLDADVPLNEAKSLTKRSYALVCQGLTRKQKAELATRPARQLPKPKRAKPRRKVKDR
;
A
#
# COMPACT_ATOMS: atom_id res chain seq x y z
N MET A 1 -13.34 -16.64 1.29
CA MET A 1 -13.82 -15.42 1.95
C MET A 1 -13.61 -14.29 0.97
N ASP A 2 -14.71 -13.72 0.48
CA ASP A 2 -14.66 -12.60 -0.45
C ASP A 2 -14.30 -11.31 0.27
N LEU A 3 -13.50 -10.46 -0.38
CA LEU A 3 -13.21 -9.12 0.11
C LEU A 3 -14.48 -8.28 0.18
N THR A 4 -14.62 -7.48 1.24
CA THR A 4 -15.75 -6.56 1.38
C THR A 4 -15.73 -5.50 0.29
N SER A 5 -16.89 -4.87 0.08
CA SER A 5 -17.03 -3.73 -0.82
C SER A 5 -16.10 -2.58 -0.45
N ARG A 6 -15.75 -2.41 0.83
CA ARG A 6 -14.86 -1.36 1.33
C ARG A 6 -13.43 -1.61 0.86
N THR A 7 -12.91 -2.82 1.05
CA THR A 7 -11.57 -3.21 0.56
C THR A 7 -11.48 -3.19 -0.95
N LYS A 8 -12.50 -3.68 -1.67
CA LYS A 8 -12.56 -3.59 -3.15
C LYS A 8 -12.52 -2.14 -3.62
N THR A 9 -13.25 -1.25 -2.96
CA THR A 9 -13.26 0.18 -3.28
C THR A 9 -11.90 0.82 -3.03
N LEU A 10 -11.27 0.51 -1.90
CA LEU A 10 -9.96 1.05 -1.56
C LEU A 10 -8.86 0.53 -2.49
N LYS A 11 -8.91 -0.76 -2.83
CA LYS A 11 -8.05 -1.37 -3.83
C LYS A 11 -8.18 -0.65 -5.17
N LYS A 12 -9.41 -0.41 -5.65
CA LYS A 12 -9.67 0.33 -6.89
C LYS A 12 -9.08 1.74 -6.86
N LEU A 13 -9.16 2.43 -5.71
CA LEU A 13 -8.55 3.75 -5.54
C LEU A 13 -7.02 3.67 -5.66
N LEU A 14 -6.37 2.77 -4.91
CA LEU A 14 -4.92 2.57 -4.92
C LEU A 14 -4.39 2.23 -6.32
N ASP A 15 -5.13 1.35 -6.99
CA ASP A 15 -4.90 0.87 -8.36
C ASP A 15 -5.03 1.96 -9.44
N ALA A 16 -5.69 3.08 -9.13
CA ALA A 16 -5.92 4.21 -10.02
C ALA A 16 -4.96 5.38 -9.76
N MET A 17 -4.13 5.32 -8.71
CA MET A 17 -3.20 6.42 -8.41
C MET A 17 -2.07 6.49 -9.46
N PRO A 18 -1.68 7.70 -9.91
CA PRO A 18 -0.62 7.85 -10.92
C PRO A 18 0.70 7.21 -10.48
N GLY A 19 1.31 6.41 -11.36
CA GLY A 19 2.58 5.73 -11.07
C GLY A 19 2.54 4.72 -9.91
N ALA A 20 1.36 4.39 -9.38
CA ALA A 20 1.22 3.36 -8.35
C ALA A 20 1.41 1.96 -8.94
N VAL A 21 2.20 1.15 -8.24
CA VAL A 21 2.46 -0.25 -8.57
C VAL A 21 2.14 -1.10 -7.36
N ALA A 22 1.29 -2.11 -7.53
CA ALA A 22 0.99 -3.11 -6.52
C ALA A 22 2.04 -4.23 -6.57
N ASP A 23 2.71 -4.45 -5.44
CA ASP A 23 3.68 -5.53 -5.24
C ASP A 23 3.08 -6.56 -4.28
N PRO A 24 2.64 -7.73 -4.77
CA PRO A 24 2.00 -8.75 -3.94
C PRO A 24 3.04 -9.49 -3.08
N TYR A 25 2.75 -9.63 -1.78
CA TYR A 25 3.54 -10.51 -0.92
C TYR A 25 2.82 -11.85 -0.74
N ILE A 26 3.47 -12.90 -1.22
CA ILE A 26 3.01 -14.29 -1.14
C ILE A 26 4.01 -15.05 -0.28
N PRO A 27 3.63 -15.58 0.90
CA PRO A 27 4.52 -16.38 1.73
C PRO A 27 4.82 -17.74 1.05
N PRO A 28 5.94 -18.41 1.39
CA PRO A 28 6.41 -19.63 0.70
C PRO A 28 5.44 -20.83 0.63
N ARG A 29 4.34 -20.79 1.37
CA ARG A 29 3.32 -21.86 1.44
C ARG A 29 1.91 -21.41 1.01
N ALA A 30 1.77 -20.21 0.45
CA ALA A 30 0.49 -19.72 -0.06
C ALA A 30 0.52 -19.61 -1.59
N THR A 31 -0.65 -19.76 -2.19
CA THR A 31 -0.89 -19.56 -3.62
C THR A 31 -1.38 -18.14 -3.93
N GLU A 32 -1.92 -17.45 -2.93
CA GLU A 32 -2.51 -16.12 -3.05
C GLU A 32 -1.79 -15.10 -2.16
N PRO A 33 -1.77 -13.82 -2.55
CA PRO A 33 -1.16 -12.77 -1.74
C PRO A 33 -1.91 -12.57 -0.43
N LEU A 34 -1.15 -12.34 0.64
CA LEU A 34 -1.73 -11.89 1.92
C LEU A 34 -1.97 -10.38 1.91
N ILE A 35 -1.02 -9.64 1.34
CA ILE A 35 -1.01 -8.18 1.30
C ILE A 35 -0.56 -7.71 -0.08
N LEU A 36 -0.98 -6.50 -0.44
CA LEU A 36 -0.50 -5.75 -1.59
C LEU A 36 0.24 -4.51 -1.10
N MET A 37 1.54 -4.42 -1.40
CA MET A 37 2.36 -3.25 -1.11
C MET A 37 2.30 -2.28 -2.29
N TYR A 38 1.62 -1.15 -2.10
CA TYR A 38 1.52 -0.11 -3.11
C TYR A 38 2.70 0.84 -3.03
N LYS A 39 3.40 0.98 -4.15
CA LYS A 39 4.60 1.80 -4.32
C LYS A 39 4.40 2.85 -5.39
N VAL A 40 4.94 4.05 -5.17
CA VAL A 40 5.11 5.10 -6.18
C VAL A 40 6.59 5.35 -6.35
N MET A 41 7.11 5.22 -7.57
CA MET A 41 8.53 5.37 -7.86
C MET A 41 9.45 4.53 -6.95
N GLY A 42 9.01 3.31 -6.64
CA GLY A 42 9.71 2.36 -5.77
C GLY A 42 9.55 2.60 -4.26
N LYS A 43 8.88 3.68 -3.83
CA LYS A 43 8.63 4.00 -2.42
C LYS A 43 7.23 3.56 -2.00
N VAL A 44 7.13 2.79 -0.92
CA VAL A 44 5.84 2.32 -0.37
C VAL A 44 5.05 3.49 0.21
N PHE A 45 3.77 3.57 -0.13
CA PHE A 45 2.82 4.52 0.48
C PHE A 45 1.63 3.83 1.14
N ALA A 46 1.23 2.63 0.68
CA ALA A 46 0.17 1.87 1.32
C ALA A 46 0.46 0.36 1.34
N ILE A 47 -0.04 -0.34 2.34
CA ILE A 47 -0.04 -1.80 2.43
C ILE A 47 -1.48 -2.23 2.69
N LEU A 48 -2.10 -2.85 1.69
CA LEU A 48 -3.48 -3.33 1.79
C LEU A 48 -3.48 -4.81 2.14
N SER A 49 -4.16 -5.19 3.21
CA SER A 49 -4.46 -6.60 3.47
C SER A 49 -5.57 -7.07 2.53
N VAL A 50 -5.35 -8.21 1.89
CA VAL A 50 -6.29 -8.83 0.97
C VAL A 50 -6.67 -10.25 1.40
N ARG A 51 -6.41 -10.60 2.67
CA ARG A 51 -6.77 -11.90 3.24
C ARG A 51 -7.00 -11.81 4.74
N ARG A 52 -8.02 -12.54 5.25
CA ARG A 52 -8.42 -12.67 6.67
C ARG A 52 -8.92 -11.38 7.31
N GLU A 53 -8.03 -10.43 7.59
CA GLU A 53 -8.35 -9.17 8.26
C GLU A 53 -8.26 -8.04 7.25
N GLU A 54 -9.30 -7.22 7.15
CA GLU A 54 -9.32 -6.11 6.21
C GLU A 54 -8.77 -4.85 6.86
N TYR A 55 -7.55 -4.50 6.48
CA TYR A 55 -6.92 -3.26 6.92
C TYR A 55 -6.03 -2.68 5.83
N VAL A 56 -5.76 -1.39 5.96
CA VAL A 56 -4.72 -0.72 5.19
C VAL A 56 -3.73 -0.05 6.13
N ILE A 57 -2.44 -0.14 5.84
CA ILE A 57 -1.39 0.60 6.55
C ILE A 57 -0.92 1.71 5.64
N VAL A 58 -0.93 2.95 6.12
CA VAL A 58 -0.59 4.14 5.33
C VAL A 58 0.37 5.05 6.10
N LYS A 59 1.17 5.82 5.36
CA LYS A 59 1.90 6.95 5.96
C LYS A 59 0.97 8.05 6.46
N CYS A 60 1.33 8.67 7.57
CA CYS A 60 0.64 9.78 8.21
C CYS A 60 1.67 10.79 8.75
N GLU A 61 1.34 12.09 8.83
CA GLU A 61 2.17 13.01 9.62
C GLU A 61 2.00 12.70 11.13
N PRO A 62 3.08 12.83 11.94
CA PRO A 62 3.02 12.48 13.35
C PRO A 62 1.90 13.17 14.15
N PRO A 63 1.66 14.50 14.03
CA PRO A 63 0.60 15.15 14.80
C PRO A 63 -0.79 14.60 14.47
N LEU A 64 -1.02 14.21 13.22
CA LEU A 64 -2.30 13.65 12.79
C LEU A 64 -2.48 12.20 13.26
N ALA A 65 -1.40 11.42 13.36
CA ALA A 65 -1.47 10.03 13.77
C ALA A 65 -2.04 9.86 15.18
N ASP A 66 -1.67 10.75 16.10
CA ASP A 66 -2.14 10.69 17.49
C ASP A 66 -3.60 11.16 17.61
N ILE A 67 -4.00 12.20 16.87
CA ILE A 67 -5.40 12.65 16.80
C ILE A 67 -6.29 11.52 16.28
N LEU A 68 -5.89 10.85 15.20
CA LEU A 68 -6.68 9.77 14.60
C LEU A 68 -6.84 8.56 15.54
N ARG A 69 -5.83 8.25 16.36
CA ARG A 69 -5.92 7.17 17.36
C ARG A 69 -6.86 7.51 18.51
N GLN A 70 -6.97 8.78 18.87
CA GLN A 70 -7.93 9.23 19.87
C GLN A 70 -9.36 9.25 19.30
N GLN A 71 -9.50 9.58 18.02
CA GLN A 71 -10.80 9.70 17.36
C GLN A 71 -11.42 8.35 16.97
N TYR A 72 -10.61 7.36 16.62
CA TYR A 72 -11.09 6.09 16.06
C TYR A 72 -10.43 4.88 16.73
N THR A 73 -11.25 3.94 17.19
CA THR A 73 -10.83 2.63 17.69
C THR A 73 -10.21 1.76 16.59
N GLY A 74 -10.59 1.99 15.33
CA GLY A 74 -10.04 1.32 14.16
C GLY A 74 -8.64 1.78 13.75
N ILE A 75 -8.08 2.83 14.34
CA ILE A 75 -6.75 3.34 14.04
C ILE A 75 -5.74 2.80 15.05
N GLY A 76 -4.69 2.14 14.55
CA GLY A 76 -3.71 1.50 15.41
C GLY A 76 -2.34 1.34 14.77
N HIS A 77 -1.59 0.35 15.27
CA HIS A 77 -0.28 -0.02 14.76
C HIS A 77 -0.21 -1.54 14.54
N ARG A 78 -0.08 -1.98 13.28
CA ARG A 78 -0.11 -3.41 12.88
C ARG A 78 1.13 -3.86 12.09
N SER A 79 2.26 -3.18 12.21
CA SER A 79 3.48 -3.52 11.45
C SER A 79 4.73 -3.20 12.26
N HIS A 80 5.90 -3.61 11.75
CA HIS A 80 7.18 -3.19 12.33
C HIS A 80 7.64 -1.81 11.82
N LEU A 81 6.78 -1.06 11.13
CA LEU A 81 7.10 0.28 10.63
C LEU A 81 7.12 1.29 11.78
N ASP A 82 7.67 2.48 11.56
CA ASP A 82 7.69 3.51 12.61
C ASP A 82 6.26 4.01 12.91
N LYS A 83 5.75 3.70 14.10
CA LYS A 83 4.41 4.11 14.56
C LYS A 83 4.16 5.62 14.51
N ARG A 84 5.19 6.46 14.51
CA ARG A 84 5.03 7.92 14.38
C ARG A 84 4.59 8.33 12.97
N PHE A 85 4.99 7.57 11.96
CA PHE A 85 4.76 7.91 10.56
C PHE A 85 3.80 6.95 9.86
N TRP A 86 3.38 5.88 10.53
CA TRP A 86 2.53 4.85 9.96
C TRP A 86 1.39 4.49 10.89
N ILE A 87 0.18 4.48 10.32
CA ILE A 87 -1.05 4.06 10.99
C ILE A 87 -1.63 2.87 10.24
N SER A 88 -2.24 1.94 10.98
CA SER A 88 -3.11 0.91 10.40
C SER A 88 -4.56 1.34 10.58
N ILE A 89 -5.35 1.22 9.52
CA ILE A 89 -6.78 1.48 9.49
C ILE A 89 -7.48 0.15 9.36
N ASN A 90 -8.19 -0.30 10.39
CA ASN A 90 -9.09 -1.43 10.30
C ASN A 90 -10.33 -1.02 9.48
N LEU A 91 -10.55 -1.70 8.35
CA LEU A 91 -11.61 -1.35 7.41
C LEU A 91 -12.98 -1.83 7.88
N ASP A 92 -13.04 -2.72 8.86
CA ASP A 92 -14.28 -3.24 9.46
C ASP A 92 -14.66 -2.55 10.79
N ALA A 93 -13.90 -1.53 11.21
CA ALA A 93 -14.13 -0.79 12.44
C ALA A 93 -14.88 0.55 12.21
N ASP A 94 -14.72 1.50 13.11
CA ASP A 94 -15.42 2.79 13.17
C ASP A 94 -14.91 3.86 12.19
N VAL A 95 -13.83 3.60 11.44
CA VAL A 95 -13.27 4.58 10.50
C VAL A 95 -14.15 4.66 9.25
N PRO A 96 -14.72 5.82 8.89
CA PRO A 96 -15.52 5.97 7.67
C PRO A 96 -14.70 5.64 6.42
N LEU A 97 -15.32 5.01 5.41
CA LEU A 97 -14.61 4.67 4.16
C LEU A 97 -14.02 5.90 3.46
N ASN A 98 -14.71 7.05 3.54
CA ASN A 98 -14.21 8.29 2.97
C ASN A 98 -12.96 8.82 3.70
N GLU A 99 -12.90 8.62 5.02
CA GLU A 99 -11.72 8.95 5.82
C GLU A 99 -10.54 8.05 5.43
N ALA A 100 -10.77 6.73 5.35
CA ALA A 100 -9.74 5.79 4.89
C ALA A 100 -9.21 6.13 3.48
N LYS A 101 -10.09 6.53 2.55
CA LYS A 101 -9.70 7.02 1.21
C LYS A 101 -8.88 8.32 1.30
N SER A 102 -9.28 9.26 2.14
CA SER A 102 -8.60 10.54 2.35
C SER A 102 -7.18 10.32 2.88
N LEU A 103 -7.04 9.52 3.94
CA LEU A 103 -5.75 9.16 4.54
C LEU A 103 -4.85 8.43 3.54
N THR A 104 -5.42 7.56 2.70
CA THR A 104 -4.68 6.88 1.62
C THR A 104 -4.14 7.86 0.57
N LYS A 105 -4.96 8.84 0.15
CA LYS A 105 -4.52 9.91 -0.78
C LYS A 105 -3.45 10.80 -0.15
N ARG A 106 -3.61 11.17 1.12
CA ARG A 106 -2.62 11.97 1.87
C ARG A 106 -1.28 11.25 1.97
N SER A 107 -1.32 9.94 2.25
CA SER A 107 -0.14 9.09 2.27
C SER A 107 0.62 9.07 0.94
N TYR A 108 -0.10 8.92 -0.17
CA TYR A 108 0.47 9.01 -1.52
C TYR A 108 1.12 10.39 -1.76
N ALA A 109 0.44 11.47 -1.40
CA ALA A 109 0.95 12.83 -1.54
C ALA A 109 2.23 13.05 -0.72
N LEU A 110 2.27 12.58 0.54
CA LEU A 110 3.45 12.65 1.40
C LEU A 110 4.66 11.95 0.79
N VAL A 111 4.47 10.75 0.21
CA VAL A 111 5.56 10.04 -0.47
C VAL A 111 6.00 10.77 -1.73
N CYS A 112 5.05 11.32 -2.51
CA CYS A 112 5.34 12.11 -3.71
C CYS A 112 6.13 13.39 -3.42
N GLN A 113 5.83 14.06 -2.31
CA GLN A 113 6.57 15.26 -1.87
C GLN A 113 8.06 14.95 -1.63
N GLY A 114 8.34 13.78 -1.04
CA GLY A 114 9.70 13.28 -0.79
C GLY A 114 10.41 12.62 -1.99
N LEU A 115 9.86 12.73 -3.21
CA LEU A 115 10.53 12.27 -4.44
C LEU A 115 11.57 13.28 -4.92
N THR A 116 12.63 12.78 -5.57
CA THR A 116 13.62 13.65 -6.22
C THR A 116 13.01 14.39 -7.41
N ARG A 117 13.65 15.49 -7.86
CA ARG A 117 13.19 16.23 -9.06
C ARG A 117 13.06 15.33 -10.28
N LYS A 118 14.01 14.41 -10.49
CA LYS A 118 13.98 13.41 -11.57
C LYS A 118 12.76 12.49 -11.45
N GLN A 119 12.50 11.96 -10.25
CA GLN A 119 11.34 11.09 -10.01
C GLN A 119 10.01 11.82 -10.20
N LYS A 120 9.91 13.09 -9.79
CA LYS A 120 8.71 13.91 -10.01
C LYS A 120 8.45 14.16 -11.50
N ALA A 121 9.51 14.45 -12.27
CA ALA A 121 9.40 14.62 -13.72
C ALA A 121 8.93 13.33 -14.42
N GLU A 122 9.53 12.18 -14.09
CA GLU A 122 9.11 10.88 -14.64
C GLU A 122 7.66 10.53 -14.24
N LEU A 123 7.25 10.84 -13.00
CA LEU A 123 5.88 10.64 -12.56
C LEU A 123 4.88 11.51 -13.34
N ALA A 124 5.23 12.77 -13.63
CA ALA A 124 4.38 13.67 -14.41
C ALA A 124 4.16 13.20 -15.85
N THR A 125 5.13 12.48 -16.43
CA THR A 125 5.02 11.90 -17.78
C THR A 125 4.31 10.55 -17.83
N ARG A 126 4.05 9.92 -16.67
CA ARG A 126 3.37 8.62 -16.61
C ARG A 126 1.86 8.82 -16.56
N PRO A 127 1.09 8.27 -17.51
CA PRO A 127 -0.35 8.21 -17.36
C PRO A 127 -0.75 7.32 -16.18
N ALA A 128 -1.96 7.51 -15.67
CA ALA A 128 -2.57 6.58 -14.72
C ALA A 128 -2.71 5.21 -15.41
N ARG A 129 -1.84 4.27 -15.01
CA ARG A 129 -1.74 2.84 -15.37
C ARG A 129 -1.06 2.49 -16.71
N GLN A 130 0.13 1.88 -16.59
CA GLN A 130 0.45 0.64 -17.30
C GLN A 130 0.88 -0.40 -16.26
N LEU A 131 0.23 -1.58 -16.29
CA LEU A 131 0.57 -2.70 -15.42
C LEU A 131 2.01 -3.15 -15.76
N PRO A 132 2.95 -3.25 -14.81
CA PRO A 132 4.22 -3.88 -15.10
C PRO A 132 3.97 -5.36 -15.37
N LYS A 133 4.39 -5.86 -16.55
CA LYS A 133 4.44 -7.30 -16.82
C LYS A 133 5.31 -7.96 -15.75
N PRO A 134 4.93 -9.14 -15.23
CA PRO A 134 5.70 -9.82 -14.20
C PRO A 134 7.15 -9.97 -14.66
N LYS A 135 8.11 -9.61 -13.80
CA LYS A 135 9.52 -9.85 -14.06
C LYS A 135 9.71 -11.35 -14.23
N ARG A 136 10.01 -11.80 -15.46
CA ARG A 136 10.40 -13.19 -15.75
C ARG A 136 11.48 -13.59 -14.74
N ALA A 137 11.20 -14.65 -13.98
CA ALA A 137 12.17 -15.24 -13.07
C ALA A 137 13.46 -15.53 -13.84
N LYS A 138 14.62 -15.10 -13.29
CA LYS A 138 15.92 -15.46 -13.87
C LYS A 138 16.02 -16.99 -13.90
N PRO A 139 16.45 -17.60 -15.03
CA PRO A 139 16.68 -19.04 -15.05
C PRO A 139 17.74 -19.38 -14.00
N ARG A 140 17.42 -20.35 -13.13
CA ARG A 140 18.38 -20.91 -12.16
C ARG A 140 19.58 -21.44 -12.96
N ARG A 141 20.78 -20.93 -12.70
CA ARG A 141 22.03 -21.51 -13.23
C ARG A 141 22.09 -22.97 -12.74
N LYS A 142 22.16 -23.92 -13.68
CA LYS A 142 22.47 -25.32 -13.36
C LYS A 142 23.88 -25.36 -12.77
N VAL A 143 24.00 -25.88 -11.55
CA VAL A 143 25.30 -26.28 -10.98
C VAL A 143 25.77 -27.47 -11.83
N LYS A 144 27.00 -27.39 -12.33
CA LYS A 144 27.67 -28.46 -13.08
C LYS A 144 28.46 -29.25 -12.05
N ASP A 145 27.99 -30.45 -11.71
CA ASP A 145 28.73 -31.38 -10.87
C ASP A 145 30.07 -31.74 -11.54
N ARG A 146 31.11 -31.81 -10.70
CA ARG A 146 32.46 -32.25 -11.05
C ARG A 146 32.55 -33.76 -10.95
#